data_AF-X6F831-F1
#
_entry.id   AF-X6F831-F1
#
_cell.length_a   1.000
_cell.length_b   1.000
_cell.length_c   1.000
_cell.angle_alpha   90.00
_cell.angle_beta   90.00
_cell.angle_gamma   90.00
#
_symmetry.space_group_name_H-M   'P 1'
#
loop_
_entity.id
_entity.type
_entity.pdbx_description
1 polymer ?
#
loop_
_entity_poly.entity_id
_entity_poly.type
_entity_poly.pdbx_seq_one_letter_code
_entity_poly.pdbx_strand_id
1 'polypeptide(L)'
;MVSDGRDKRPLYSNDAIVVERLRSAYAGKVKDGTVKRHVNSLFGFGRWLLENNRPGFAARLHDPSLDQDRKEYESRGGSWDVPRALGRLKTLAGGAPMVGRAVRNPDPVDAALIRDYKAALIEEYKAAPATGPNPATIQVYGSALRRFSHYLRENNKPGIAARLHEGSLDEDAKRYNNSIGISALAHLRRFPPYAALGREIALAARTVRVA
;
A
#
# COMPACT_ATOMS: atom_id res chain seq x y z
N MET A 1 -29.79 16.38 -13.76
CA MET A 1 -29.45 15.69 -12.50
C MET A 1 -29.91 14.25 -12.62
N VAL A 2 -29.10 13.28 -12.21
CA VAL A 2 -29.45 11.85 -12.24
C VAL A 2 -29.36 11.31 -10.81
N SER A 3 -30.29 10.43 -10.44
CA SER A 3 -30.33 9.75 -9.15
C SER A 3 -29.88 8.30 -9.35
N ASP A 4 -28.65 7.93 -8.97
CA ASP A 4 -28.22 6.53 -9.02
C ASP A 4 -27.37 6.13 -7.79
N GLY A 5 -27.56 4.88 -7.33
CA GLY A 5 -27.01 4.31 -6.10
C GLY A 5 -27.94 4.36 -4.88
N ARG A 6 -27.54 3.66 -3.79
CA ARG A 6 -28.29 3.59 -2.49
C ARG A 6 -28.57 4.95 -1.85
N ASP A 7 -27.91 6.01 -2.31
CA ASP A 7 -28.09 7.40 -1.88
C ASP A 7 -28.56 8.22 -3.09
N LYS A 8 -29.81 8.68 -3.06
CA LYS A 8 -30.53 9.30 -4.18
C LYS A 8 -30.23 10.80 -4.35
N ARG A 9 -29.28 11.36 -3.60
CA ARG A 9 -28.93 12.78 -3.69
C ARG A 9 -28.40 13.14 -5.09
N PRO A 10 -28.81 14.30 -5.63
CA PRO A 10 -28.47 14.71 -6.98
C PRO A 10 -26.96 14.87 -7.16
N LEU A 11 -26.50 14.58 -8.38
CA LEU A 11 -25.13 14.74 -8.84
C LEU A 11 -25.13 15.24 -10.29
N TYR A 12 -24.07 15.92 -10.71
CA TYR A 12 -23.82 16.24 -12.11
C TYR A 12 -23.77 14.96 -12.97
N SER A 13 -24.55 14.91 -14.05
CA SER A 13 -24.65 13.70 -14.89
C SER A 13 -23.29 13.25 -15.43
N ASN A 14 -22.43 14.19 -15.82
CA ASN A 14 -21.08 13.88 -16.32
C ASN A 14 -20.18 13.25 -15.24
N ASP A 15 -20.30 13.71 -13.99
CA ASP A 15 -19.57 13.15 -12.86
C ASP A 15 -20.01 11.71 -12.59
N ALA A 16 -21.31 11.44 -12.63
CA ALA A 16 -21.84 10.07 -12.49
C ALA A 16 -21.32 9.14 -13.59
N ILE A 17 -21.34 9.61 -14.85
CA ILE A 17 -20.86 8.84 -16.01
C ILE A 17 -19.38 8.45 -15.86
N VAL A 18 -18.51 9.39 -15.48
CA VAL A 18 -17.08 9.07 -15.35
C VAL A 18 -16.78 8.17 -14.15
N VAL A 19 -17.57 8.25 -13.07
CA VAL A 19 -17.46 7.34 -11.92
C VAL A 19 -17.85 5.92 -12.29
N GLU A 20 -18.93 5.73 -13.05
CA GLU A 20 -19.32 4.40 -13.50
C GLU A 20 -18.33 3.84 -14.54
N ARG A 21 -17.78 4.68 -15.43
CA ARG A 21 -16.67 4.26 -16.30
C ARG A 21 -15.47 3.78 -15.50
N LEU A 22 -15.13 4.45 -14.40
CA LEU A 22 -14.05 4.01 -13.50
C LEU A 22 -14.37 2.66 -12.86
N ARG A 23 -15.61 2.48 -12.37
CA ARG A 23 -16.07 1.21 -11.79
C ARG A 23 -15.93 0.07 -12.79
N SER A 24 -16.39 0.26 -14.03
CA SER A 24 -16.25 -0.74 -15.10
C SER A 24 -14.78 -1.03 -15.41
N ALA A 25 -13.93 -0.01 -15.47
CA ALA A 25 -12.51 -0.18 -15.75
C ALA A 25 -11.76 -0.95 -14.64
N TYR A 26 -12.31 -0.97 -13.41
CA TYR A 26 -11.78 -1.74 -12.29
C TYR A 26 -12.18 -3.22 -12.28
N ALA A 27 -13.23 -3.61 -12.99
CA ALA A 27 -13.79 -4.95 -12.93
C ALA A 27 -12.73 -6.03 -13.17
N GLY A 28 -12.57 -6.94 -12.20
CA GLY A 28 -11.58 -8.03 -12.23
C GLY A 28 -10.12 -7.62 -12.08
N LYS A 29 -9.80 -6.32 -12.06
CA LYS A 29 -8.41 -5.80 -12.05
C LYS A 29 -8.02 -5.17 -10.71
N VAL A 30 -8.99 -4.66 -9.95
CA VAL A 30 -8.78 -3.96 -8.68
C VAL A 30 -9.61 -4.61 -7.59
N LYS A 31 -9.07 -4.67 -6.36
CA LYS A 31 -9.77 -5.25 -5.20
C LYS A 31 -11.08 -4.51 -4.91
N ASP A 32 -12.16 -5.24 -4.68
CA ASP A 32 -13.51 -4.69 -4.41
C ASP A 32 -13.54 -3.61 -3.33
N GLY A 33 -12.78 -3.78 -2.24
CA GLY A 33 -12.70 -2.77 -1.18
C GLY A 33 -12.12 -1.44 -1.67
N THR A 34 -11.16 -1.47 -2.60
CA THR A 34 -10.60 -0.28 -3.23
C THR A 34 -11.60 0.33 -4.22
N VAL A 35 -12.28 -0.50 -5.02
CA VAL A 35 -13.35 -0.06 -5.94
C VAL A 35 -14.42 0.71 -5.17
N LYS A 36 -14.97 0.10 -4.12
CA LYS A 36 -16.03 0.71 -3.28
C LYS A 36 -15.57 2.02 -2.67
N ARG A 37 -14.36 2.07 -2.10
CA ARG A 37 -13.80 3.31 -1.53
C ARG A 37 -13.70 4.42 -2.58
N HIS A 38 -13.06 4.17 -3.71
CA HIS A 38 -12.84 5.21 -4.72
C HIS A 38 -14.17 5.72 -5.30
N VAL A 39 -15.09 4.81 -5.63
CA VAL A 39 -16.40 5.16 -6.18
C VAL A 39 -17.22 5.99 -5.17
N ASN A 40 -17.32 5.54 -3.92
CA ASN A 40 -18.06 6.26 -2.88
C ASN A 40 -17.46 7.64 -2.58
N SER A 41 -16.13 7.75 -2.57
CA SER A 41 -15.44 9.02 -2.36
C SER A 41 -15.70 10.01 -3.49
N LEU A 42 -15.72 9.55 -4.76
CA LEU A 42 -16.04 10.41 -5.90
C LEU A 42 -17.51 10.85 -5.90
N PHE A 43 -18.44 9.95 -5.57
CA PHE A 43 -19.84 10.31 -5.41
C PHE A 43 -20.04 11.35 -4.30
N GLY A 44 -19.42 11.14 -3.13
CA GLY A 44 -19.47 12.08 -2.02
C GLY A 44 -18.90 13.45 -2.39
N PHE A 45 -17.76 13.47 -3.07
CA PHE A 45 -17.13 14.72 -3.53
C PHE A 45 -17.97 15.45 -4.57
N GLY A 46 -18.49 14.76 -5.58
CA GLY A 46 -19.32 15.38 -6.62
C GLY A 46 -20.64 15.95 -6.07
N ARG A 47 -21.25 15.28 -5.08
CA ARG A 47 -22.42 15.80 -4.36
C ARG A 47 -22.08 17.05 -3.58
N TRP A 48 -20.96 17.03 -2.85
CA TRP A 48 -20.49 18.21 -2.12
C TRP A 48 -20.22 19.39 -3.06
N LEU A 49 -19.62 19.16 -4.25
CA LEU A 49 -19.46 20.21 -5.26
C LEU A 49 -20.80 20.81 -5.66
N LEU A 50 -21.78 19.98 -5.99
CA LEU A 50 -23.13 20.43 -6.37
C LEU A 50 -23.81 21.21 -5.23
N GLU A 51 -23.78 20.69 -4.00
CA GLU A 51 -24.35 21.33 -2.81
C GLU A 51 -23.71 22.70 -2.51
N ASN A 52 -22.46 22.91 -2.93
CA ASN A 52 -21.72 24.16 -2.75
C ASN A 52 -21.66 25.02 -4.02
N ASN A 53 -22.54 24.78 -5.00
CA ASN A 53 -22.61 25.52 -6.27
C ASN A 53 -21.29 25.56 -7.06
N ARG A 54 -20.50 24.48 -6.96
CA ARG A 54 -19.23 24.34 -7.67
C ARG A 54 -19.40 23.47 -8.90
N PRO A 55 -18.70 23.75 -10.02
CA PRO A 55 -18.83 22.92 -11.21
C PRO A 55 -18.41 21.46 -10.95
N GLY A 56 -18.99 20.51 -11.68
CA GLY A 56 -18.62 19.09 -11.55
C GLY A 56 -17.14 18.82 -11.83
N PHE A 57 -16.61 17.73 -11.26
CA PHE A 57 -15.19 17.40 -11.39
C PHE A 57 -14.84 16.81 -12.76
N ALA A 58 -15.79 16.22 -13.49
CA ALA A 58 -15.54 15.61 -14.79
C ALA A 58 -15.04 16.64 -15.82
N ALA A 59 -15.61 17.85 -15.81
CA ALA A 59 -15.21 18.94 -16.70
C ALA A 59 -13.88 19.60 -16.29
N ARG A 60 -13.43 19.38 -15.06
CA ARG A 60 -12.32 20.08 -14.42
C ARG A 60 -11.20 19.14 -13.99
N LEU A 61 -11.15 17.94 -14.55
CA LEU A 61 -10.24 16.90 -14.07
C LEU A 61 -8.77 17.36 -14.09
N HIS A 62 -8.39 18.14 -15.09
CA HIS A 62 -7.04 18.70 -15.25
C HIS A 62 -6.91 20.16 -14.79
N ASP A 63 -7.98 20.76 -14.26
CA ASP A 63 -8.00 22.14 -13.80
C ASP A 63 -7.49 22.22 -12.34
N PRO A 64 -6.48 23.08 -12.05
CA PRO A 64 -5.98 23.29 -10.70
C PRO A 64 -7.03 23.74 -9.67
N SER A 65 -8.13 24.38 -10.10
CA SER A 65 -9.22 24.80 -9.21
C SER A 65 -9.83 23.62 -8.44
N LEU A 66 -9.80 22.43 -9.03
CA LEU A 66 -10.31 21.21 -8.40
C LEU A 66 -9.49 20.79 -7.18
N ASP A 67 -8.20 21.15 -7.12
CA ASP A 67 -7.34 20.85 -5.98
C ASP A 67 -7.73 21.64 -4.73
N GLN A 68 -8.20 22.89 -4.91
CA GLN A 68 -8.67 23.73 -3.82
C GLN A 68 -9.99 23.20 -3.25
N ASP A 69 -10.95 22.87 -4.13
CA ASP A 69 -12.22 22.27 -3.76
C ASP A 69 -12.03 20.96 -3.01
N ARG A 70 -11.09 20.12 -3.46
CA ARG A 70 -10.74 18.86 -2.80
C ARG A 70 -10.21 19.08 -1.39
N LYS A 71 -9.28 20.03 -1.22
CA LYS A 71 -8.70 20.36 0.10
C LYS A 71 -9.77 20.85 1.06
N GLU A 72 -10.71 21.67 0.57
CA GLU A 72 -11.83 22.14 1.39
C GLU A 72 -12.82 21.01 1.73
N TYR A 73 -13.13 20.12 0.77
CA TYR A 73 -13.94 18.95 1.04
C TYR A 73 -13.32 18.07 2.13
N GLU A 74 -12.01 17.80 2.04
CA GLU A 74 -11.27 17.01 3.03
C GLU A 74 -11.25 17.68 4.41
N SER A 75 -11.03 19.00 4.48
CA SER A 75 -11.03 19.72 5.77
C SER A 75 -12.40 19.74 6.46
N ARG A 76 -13.49 19.57 5.71
CA ARG A 76 -14.86 19.44 6.21
C ARG A 76 -15.27 17.99 6.52
N GLY A 77 -14.31 17.07 6.62
CA GLY A 77 -14.56 15.66 6.93
C GLY A 77 -14.89 14.79 5.71
N GLY A 78 -14.70 15.32 4.50
CA GLY A 78 -14.77 14.58 3.26
C GLY A 78 -13.70 13.49 3.16
N SER A 79 -13.90 12.57 2.21
CA SER A 79 -13.01 11.41 2.07
C SER A 79 -11.60 11.78 1.59
N TRP A 80 -10.59 11.35 2.35
CA TRP A 80 -9.16 11.42 2.00
C TRP A 80 -8.73 10.53 0.81
N ASP A 81 -9.65 9.76 0.22
CA ASP A 81 -9.41 8.96 -0.99
C ASP A 81 -9.66 9.72 -2.29
N VAL A 82 -10.33 10.88 -2.24
CA VAL A 82 -10.63 11.69 -3.43
C VAL A 82 -9.39 11.97 -4.29
N PRO A 83 -8.22 12.38 -3.75
CA PRO A 83 -7.04 12.60 -4.58
C PRO A 83 -6.61 11.35 -5.37
N ARG A 84 -6.67 10.16 -4.73
CA ARG A 84 -6.29 8.89 -5.38
C ARG A 84 -7.31 8.50 -6.45
N ALA A 85 -8.59 8.67 -6.16
CA ALA A 85 -9.66 8.32 -7.08
C ALA A 85 -9.66 9.25 -8.33
N LEU A 86 -9.47 10.56 -8.14
CA LEU A 86 -9.28 11.52 -9.24
C LEU A 86 -8.04 11.20 -10.07
N GLY A 87 -6.94 10.81 -9.43
CA GLY A 87 -5.74 10.34 -10.12
C GLY A 87 -6.01 9.15 -11.05
N ARG A 88 -6.89 8.22 -10.64
CA ARG A 88 -7.29 7.08 -11.46
C ARG A 88 -8.20 7.47 -12.62
N LEU A 89 -9.09 8.45 -12.45
CA LEU A 89 -9.83 9.04 -13.57
C LEU A 89 -8.88 9.68 -14.59
N LYS A 90 -7.84 10.40 -14.14
CA LYS A 90 -6.82 10.97 -15.03
C LYS A 90 -6.07 9.90 -15.81
N THR A 91 -5.67 8.81 -15.13
CA THR A 91 -5.04 7.65 -15.78
C THR A 91 -5.96 7.03 -16.84
N LEU A 92 -7.26 6.91 -16.54
CA LEU A 92 -8.24 6.35 -17.47
C LEU A 92 -8.43 7.27 -18.70
N ALA A 93 -8.56 8.58 -18.47
CA ALA A 93 -8.69 9.57 -19.54
C ALA A 93 -7.46 9.63 -20.45
N GLY A 94 -6.26 9.38 -19.90
CA GLY A 94 -5.01 9.28 -20.65
C GLY A 94 -4.80 7.94 -21.38
N GLY A 95 -5.78 7.03 -21.37
CA GLY A 95 -5.71 5.74 -22.08
C GLY A 95 -4.80 4.70 -21.43
N ALA A 96 -4.24 4.96 -20.25
CA ALA A 96 -3.38 4.01 -19.55
C ALA A 96 -4.21 2.88 -18.91
N PRO A 97 -3.70 1.63 -18.94
CA PRO A 97 -4.45 0.48 -18.43
C PRO A 97 -4.71 0.60 -16.92
N MET A 98 -5.94 0.30 -16.50
CA MET A 98 -6.28 0.12 -15.09
C MET A 98 -5.67 -1.17 -14.57
N VAL A 99 -4.43 -1.08 -14.10
CA VAL A 99 -3.79 -2.20 -13.43
C VAL A 99 -4.04 -2.05 -11.94
N GLY A 100 -4.47 -3.15 -11.30
CA GLY A 100 -4.38 -3.30 -9.86
C GLY A 100 -2.95 -3.05 -9.39
N ARG A 101 -2.75 -2.96 -8.07
CA ARG A 101 -1.39 -2.94 -7.54
C ARG A 101 -0.68 -4.18 -8.10
N ALA A 102 0.44 -3.98 -8.81
CA ALA A 102 1.25 -5.07 -9.31
C ALA A 102 1.40 -6.12 -8.22
N VAL A 103 1.07 -7.37 -8.55
CA VAL A 103 1.32 -8.49 -7.64
C VAL A 103 2.82 -8.52 -7.47
N ARG A 104 3.27 -8.02 -6.32
CA ARG A 104 4.68 -8.14 -5.95
C ARG A 104 4.89 -9.62 -5.75
N ASN A 105 5.74 -10.19 -6.59
CA ASN A 105 6.12 -11.58 -6.58
C ASN A 105 7.46 -11.72 -5.85
N PRO A 106 7.48 -11.67 -4.50
CA PRO A 106 8.70 -11.93 -3.74
C PRO A 106 9.24 -13.32 -4.10
N ASP A 107 10.49 -13.57 -3.74
CA ASP A 107 11.02 -14.92 -3.74
C ASP A 107 10.09 -15.85 -2.91
N PRO A 108 9.79 -17.09 -3.36
CA PRO A 108 8.89 -17.98 -2.63
C PRO A 108 9.34 -18.28 -1.19
N VAL A 109 10.65 -18.40 -0.94
CA VAL A 109 11.21 -18.62 0.40
C VAL A 109 10.99 -17.38 1.26
N ASP A 110 11.24 -16.20 0.71
CA ASP A 110 10.94 -14.93 1.39
C ASP A 110 9.45 -14.75 1.67
N ALA A 111 8.58 -15.22 0.77
CA ALA A 111 7.13 -15.16 0.96
C ALA A 111 6.68 -15.98 2.18
N ALA A 112 7.22 -17.18 2.34
CA ALA A 112 6.99 -18.04 3.49
C ALA A 112 7.55 -17.41 4.77
N LEU A 113 8.80 -16.95 4.75
CA LEU A 113 9.45 -16.22 5.85
C LEU A 113 8.60 -15.04 6.33
N ILE A 114 8.13 -14.20 5.41
CA ILE A 114 7.30 -13.03 5.73
C ILE A 114 5.92 -13.44 6.26
N ARG A 115 5.34 -14.53 5.77
CA ARG A 115 4.06 -15.05 6.28
C ARG A 115 4.21 -15.48 7.74
N ASP A 116 5.22 -16.30 8.03
CA ASP A 116 5.42 -16.88 9.35
C ASP A 116 5.80 -15.80 10.37
N TYR A 117 6.67 -14.87 9.96
CA TYR A 117 6.99 -13.66 10.73
C TYR A 117 5.73 -12.86 11.10
N LYS A 118 4.85 -12.57 10.12
CA LYS A 118 3.62 -11.83 10.40
C LYS A 118 2.65 -12.60 11.30
N ALA A 119 2.52 -13.90 11.12
CA ALA A 119 1.65 -14.73 11.94
C ALA A 119 2.10 -14.66 13.40
N ALA A 120 3.40 -14.73 13.65
CA ALA A 120 3.91 -14.66 14.99
C ALA A 120 3.78 -13.26 15.64
N LEU A 121 3.99 -12.17 14.89
CA LEU A 121 3.71 -10.83 15.41
C LEU A 121 2.24 -10.63 15.77
N ILE A 122 1.32 -11.30 15.05
CA ILE A 122 -0.12 -11.27 15.37
C ILE A 122 -0.37 -11.98 16.70
N GLU A 123 0.27 -13.13 16.94
CA GLU A 123 0.16 -13.83 18.23
C GLU A 123 0.78 -13.02 19.38
N GLU A 124 1.92 -12.36 19.16
CA GLU A 124 2.53 -11.44 20.13
C GLU A 124 1.60 -10.27 20.47
N TYR A 125 0.98 -9.66 19.46
CA TYR A 125 -0.03 -8.62 19.65
C TYR A 125 -1.25 -9.12 20.44
N LYS A 126 -1.75 -10.33 20.15
CA LYS A 126 -2.87 -10.91 20.90
C LYS A 126 -2.51 -11.19 22.36
N ALA A 127 -1.29 -11.64 22.63
CA ALA A 127 -0.82 -11.91 23.97
C ALA A 127 -0.62 -10.63 24.80
N ALA A 128 -0.17 -9.54 24.16
CA ALA A 128 0.05 -8.26 24.82
C ALA A 128 -0.34 -7.05 23.93
N PRO A 129 -1.64 -6.71 23.82
CA PRO A 129 -2.10 -5.66 22.90
C PRO A 129 -1.56 -4.25 23.19
N ALA A 130 -1.17 -3.98 24.45
CA ALA A 130 -0.66 -2.68 24.89
C ALA A 130 0.83 -2.45 24.55
N THR A 131 1.61 -3.51 24.42
CA THR A 131 3.07 -3.45 24.24
C THR A 131 3.58 -4.15 22.99
N GLY A 132 2.80 -5.10 22.45
CA GLY A 132 3.10 -5.80 21.22
C GLY A 132 2.98 -4.92 19.98
N PRO A 133 3.55 -5.36 18.84
CA PRO A 133 3.52 -4.61 17.60
C PRO A 133 2.07 -4.46 17.12
N ASN A 134 1.60 -3.21 16.99
CA ASN A 134 0.23 -2.98 16.56
C ASN A 134 -0.04 -3.55 15.15
N PRO A 135 -1.30 -3.89 14.81
CA PRO A 135 -1.64 -4.50 13.52
C PRO A 135 -1.22 -3.67 12.30
N ALA A 136 -1.22 -2.34 12.39
CA ALA A 136 -0.79 -1.48 11.29
C ALA A 136 0.71 -1.65 11.02
N THR A 137 1.55 -1.68 12.05
CA THR A 137 2.99 -1.93 11.96
C THR A 137 3.27 -3.29 11.35
N ILE A 138 2.56 -4.34 11.77
CA ILE A 138 2.70 -5.70 11.19
C ILE A 138 2.44 -5.70 9.68
N GLN A 139 1.40 -4.97 9.21
CA GLN A 139 1.11 -4.87 7.78
C GLN A 139 2.15 -4.04 7.03
N VAL A 140 2.67 -2.98 7.64
CA VAL A 140 3.70 -2.11 7.07
C VAL A 140 5.01 -2.89 6.87
N TYR A 141 5.48 -3.60 7.90
CA TYR A 141 6.70 -4.43 7.83
C TYR A 141 6.58 -5.53 6.79
N GLY A 142 5.49 -6.32 6.84
CA GLY A 142 5.27 -7.36 5.83
C GLY A 142 5.20 -6.81 4.40
N SER A 143 4.62 -5.62 4.22
CA SER A 143 4.57 -4.95 2.92
C SER A 143 5.92 -4.43 2.44
N ALA A 144 6.78 -3.96 3.34
CA ALA A 144 8.12 -3.48 3.04
C ALA A 144 9.06 -4.63 2.69
N LEU A 145 9.00 -5.75 3.41
CA LEU A 145 9.79 -6.94 3.13
C LEU A 145 9.41 -7.57 1.78
N ARG A 146 8.11 -7.65 1.42
CA ARG A 146 7.71 -8.14 0.08
C ARG A 146 8.17 -7.25 -1.05
N ARG A 147 8.17 -5.92 -0.86
CA ARG A 147 8.73 -4.97 -1.84
C ARG A 147 10.21 -5.22 -2.05
N PHE A 148 10.92 -5.40 -0.94
CA PHE A 148 12.34 -5.60 -0.99
C PHE A 148 12.70 -6.92 -1.65
N SER A 149 12.07 -8.02 -1.26
CA SER A 149 12.26 -9.33 -1.89
C SER A 149 11.99 -9.30 -3.41
N HIS A 150 10.93 -8.61 -3.84
CA HIS A 150 10.68 -8.39 -5.26
C HIS A 150 11.81 -7.63 -5.95
N TYR A 151 12.28 -6.53 -5.35
CA TYR A 151 13.42 -5.76 -5.86
C TYR A 151 14.69 -6.64 -5.97
N LEU A 152 14.96 -7.48 -4.97
CA LEU A 152 16.11 -8.39 -5.01
C LEU A 152 16.00 -9.36 -6.19
N ARG A 153 14.81 -9.94 -6.39
CA ARG A 153 14.52 -10.83 -7.51
C ARG A 153 14.68 -10.14 -8.87
N GLU A 154 14.14 -8.93 -9.04
CA GLU A 154 14.29 -8.14 -10.28
C GLU A 154 15.75 -7.81 -10.59
N ASN A 155 16.61 -7.78 -9.56
CA ASN A 155 18.03 -7.48 -9.69
C ASN A 155 18.92 -8.74 -9.62
N ASN A 156 18.34 -9.94 -9.79
CA ASN A 156 19.05 -11.23 -9.73
C ASN A 156 19.90 -11.41 -8.45
N LYS A 157 19.42 -10.90 -7.33
CA LYS A 157 20.08 -11.00 -6.02
C LYS A 157 19.45 -12.11 -5.18
N PRO A 158 20.22 -12.79 -4.32
CA PRO A 158 19.67 -13.71 -3.33
C PRO A 158 18.60 -13.03 -2.47
N GLY A 159 17.55 -13.79 -2.14
CA GLY A 159 16.43 -13.33 -1.31
C GLY A 159 16.84 -12.98 0.12
N ILE A 160 15.90 -12.43 0.90
CA ILE A 160 16.08 -12.05 2.29
C ILE A 160 16.49 -13.26 3.15
N ALA A 161 15.81 -14.39 2.98
CA ALA A 161 16.03 -15.61 3.77
C ALA A 161 17.47 -16.15 3.63
N ALA A 162 18.01 -16.11 2.41
CA ALA A 162 19.32 -16.68 2.10
C ALA A 162 20.47 -15.94 2.79
N ARG A 163 20.28 -14.67 3.12
CA ARG A 163 21.35 -13.77 3.56
C ARG A 163 20.88 -12.81 4.65
N LEU A 164 19.95 -13.26 5.49
CA LEU A 164 19.32 -12.43 6.52
C LEU A 164 20.33 -11.75 7.43
N HIS A 165 21.46 -12.41 7.72
CA HIS A 165 22.52 -11.90 8.60
C HIS A 165 23.74 -11.32 7.87
N GLU A 166 23.73 -11.30 6.54
CA GLU A 166 24.83 -10.73 5.77
C GLU A 166 24.70 -9.21 5.64
N GLY A 167 25.81 -8.48 5.77
CA GLY A 167 25.85 -7.04 5.56
C GLY A 167 25.45 -6.61 4.14
N SER A 168 25.63 -7.50 3.16
CA SER A 168 25.22 -7.30 1.77
C SER A 168 23.71 -7.00 1.63
N LEU A 169 22.88 -7.56 2.51
CA LEU A 169 21.43 -7.35 2.52
C LEU A 169 21.08 -5.94 3.01
N ASP A 170 21.82 -5.42 3.99
CA ASP A 170 21.62 -4.05 4.50
C ASP A 170 22.05 -3.01 3.47
N GLU A 171 23.12 -3.27 2.72
CA GLU A 171 23.55 -2.44 1.60
C GLU A 171 22.49 -2.38 0.49
N ASP A 172 21.94 -3.53 0.11
CA ASP A 172 20.86 -3.56 -0.88
C ASP A 172 19.59 -2.86 -0.38
N ALA A 173 19.26 -2.97 0.91
CA ALA A 173 18.12 -2.28 1.51
C ALA A 173 18.30 -0.76 1.52
N LYS A 174 19.53 -0.28 1.76
CA LYS A 174 19.90 1.15 1.64
C LYS A 174 19.81 1.62 0.18
N ARG A 175 20.37 0.85 -0.78
CA ARG A 175 20.29 1.16 -2.21
C ARG A 175 18.86 1.22 -2.72
N TYR A 176 17.98 0.36 -2.22
CA TYR A 176 16.55 0.37 -2.53
C TYR A 176 15.77 1.53 -1.85
N ASN A 177 16.43 2.37 -1.05
CA ASN A 177 15.82 3.46 -0.27
C ASN A 177 14.65 2.98 0.62
N ASN A 178 14.83 1.84 1.28
CA ASN A 178 13.76 1.15 1.99
C ASN A 178 13.93 1.24 3.50
N SER A 179 13.84 2.47 4.04
CA SER A 179 14.00 2.74 5.48
C SER A 179 13.10 1.85 6.36
N ILE A 180 11.83 1.70 5.99
CA ILE A 180 10.89 0.80 6.68
C ILE A 180 11.34 -0.65 6.58
N GLY A 181 11.85 -1.08 5.43
CA GLY A 181 12.40 -2.42 5.26
C GLY A 181 13.63 -2.67 6.11
N ILE A 182 14.51 -1.68 6.28
CA ILE A 182 15.67 -1.77 7.18
C ILE A 182 15.19 -2.00 8.62
N SER A 183 14.20 -1.25 9.09
CA SER A 183 13.58 -1.50 10.40
C SER A 183 12.95 -2.89 10.50
N ALA A 184 12.26 -3.33 9.45
CA ALA A 184 11.63 -4.65 9.40
C ALA A 184 12.68 -5.79 9.41
N LEU A 185 13.82 -5.64 8.72
CA LEU A 185 14.94 -6.59 8.75
C LEU A 185 15.55 -6.69 10.15
N ALA A 186 15.78 -5.54 10.80
CA ALA A 186 16.27 -5.51 12.17
C ALA A 186 15.33 -6.23 13.14
N HIS A 187 14.02 -6.06 12.96
CA HIS A 187 13.01 -6.75 13.76
C HIS A 187 12.95 -8.25 13.44
N LEU A 188 13.02 -8.63 12.17
CA LEU A 188 13.01 -10.01 11.71
C LEU A 188 14.20 -10.82 12.29
N ARG A 189 15.40 -10.21 12.33
CA ARG A 189 16.60 -10.81 12.94
C ARG A 189 16.48 -11.07 14.44
N ARG A 190 15.62 -10.33 15.14
CA ARG A 190 15.37 -10.49 16.59
C ARG A 190 14.28 -11.51 16.89
N PHE A 191 13.57 -11.98 15.87
CA PHE A 191 12.47 -12.92 16.00
C PHE A 191 13.00 -14.37 15.99
N PRO A 192 12.65 -15.24 16.97
CA PRO A 192 13.01 -16.66 16.94
C PRO A 192 12.35 -17.40 15.75
N PRO A 193 13.01 -18.36 15.09
CA PRO A 193 14.34 -18.91 15.39
C PRO A 193 15.51 -18.12 14.79
N TYR A 194 15.27 -17.08 13.99
CA TYR A 194 16.32 -16.33 13.28
C TYR A 194 17.30 -15.62 14.23
N ALA A 195 16.83 -15.24 15.41
CA ALA A 195 17.69 -14.71 16.47
C ALA A 195 18.70 -15.73 17.04
N ALA A 196 18.41 -17.04 16.96
CA ALA A 196 19.35 -18.09 17.38
C ALA A 196 20.41 -18.31 16.30
N LEU A 197 19.98 -18.46 15.04
CA LEU A 197 20.87 -18.60 13.88
C LEU A 197 21.85 -17.42 13.76
N GLY A 198 21.39 -16.19 13.95
CA GLY A 198 22.25 -15.01 13.94
C GLY A 198 23.33 -15.02 15.04
N ARG A 199 23.04 -15.60 16.21
CA ARG A 199 24.03 -15.75 17.29
C ARG A 199 25.07 -16.80 16.95
N GLU A 200 24.65 -17.94 16.39
CA GLU A 200 25.56 -19.01 15.95
C GLU A 200 26.52 -18.54 14.87
N ILE A 201 26.04 -17.83 13.85
CA ILE A 201 26.88 -17.24 12.79
C ILE A 201 27.87 -16.23 13.38
N ALA A 202 27.41 -15.36 14.30
CA ALA A 202 28.28 -14.37 14.93
C ALA A 202 29.37 -15.01 15.81
N LEU A 203 29.06 -16.12 16.48
CA LEU A 203 30.02 -16.90 17.27
C LEU A 203 31.05 -17.60 16.36
N ALA A 204 30.61 -18.22 15.26
CA ALA A 204 31.48 -18.86 14.27
C ALA A 204 32.43 -17.87 13.58
N ALA A 205 31.96 -16.65 13.27
CA ALA A 205 32.81 -15.61 12.70
C ALA A 205 33.87 -15.07 13.68
N ARG A 206 33.61 -15.14 14.99
CA ARG A 206 34.57 -14.73 16.03
C ARG A 206 35.65 -15.77 16.23
N THR A 207 35.34 -17.06 16.17
CA THR A 207 36.35 -18.12 16.33
C THR A 207 37.33 -18.19 15.16
N VAL A 208 36.90 -17.86 13.94
CA VAL A 208 37.76 -17.82 12.74
C VAL A 208 38.76 -16.64 12.75
N ARG A 209 38.51 -15.58 13.53
CA ARG A 209 39.41 -14.40 13.62
C ARG A 209 40.52 -14.52 14.66
N VAL A 210 40.54 -15.59 15.46
CA VAL A 210 41.49 -15.78 16.60
C VAL A 210 42.39 -17.01 16.40
N ALA A 211 42.32 -17.66 15.23
CA ALA A 211 43.21 -18.73 14.78
C ALA A 211 44.13 -18.20 13.68
#